data_AF-A0A6G3U0R3-F1
#
_entry.id   AF-A0A6G3U0R3-F1
#
_cell.length_a   1.000
_cell.length_b   1.000
_cell.length_c   1.000
_cell.angle_alpha   90.00
_cell.angle_beta   90.00
_cell.angle_gamma   90.00
#
_symmetry.space_group_name_H-M   'P 1'
#
loop_
_entity.id
_entity.type
_entity.pdbx_description
1 polymer ?
#
loop_
_entity_poly.entity_id
_entity_poly.type
_entity_poly.pdbx_seq_one_letter_code
_entity_poly.pdbx_strand_id
1 'polypeptide(L)'
;MREQAAGRPELRGDCARCFGLCCAALPFTASADFAVDKAAGTPCGHLRPDHRCGIHDRLRQEGFSGCTVYDCFGAGQRVSQVTFGGRDWRGAPPERARRMFDVFPVVRQLHELLWYLTEALALPAARPVHDDMRRALAETERLALGSPEELAALDVGAHRRTVDVLLLRASELTR
;
A
#
# COMPACT_ATOMS: atom_id res chain seq x y z
N MET A 1 -10.31 -17.87 -1.05
CA MET A 1 -9.28 -16.80 -1.07
C MET A 1 -9.82 -15.42 -0.66
N ARG A 2 -11.09 -15.06 -0.89
CA ARG A 2 -11.66 -13.75 -0.48
C ARG A 2 -12.08 -13.63 1.00
N GLU A 3 -12.25 -14.74 1.72
CA GLU A 3 -12.78 -14.73 3.09
C GLU A 3 -11.72 -14.59 4.20
N GLN A 4 -10.42 -14.72 3.92
CA GLN A 4 -9.38 -14.73 4.96
C GLN A 4 -8.74 -13.36 5.23
N ALA A 5 -8.80 -12.44 4.26
CA ALA A 5 -8.63 -11.00 4.51
C ALA A 5 -9.72 -10.39 5.42
N ALA A 6 -10.75 -11.15 5.81
CA ALA A 6 -11.85 -10.67 6.65
C ALA A 6 -11.42 -10.32 8.09
N GLY A 7 -10.23 -10.72 8.53
CA GLY A 7 -9.72 -10.41 9.88
C GLY A 7 -9.09 -9.02 10.04
N ARG A 8 -8.79 -8.32 8.94
CA ARG A 8 -8.01 -7.06 8.95
C ARG A 8 -8.58 -6.02 7.98
N PRO A 9 -9.72 -5.37 8.32
CA PRO A 9 -10.34 -4.36 7.48
C PRO A 9 -9.39 -3.19 7.13
N GLU A 10 -8.38 -2.94 7.96
CA GLU A 10 -7.34 -1.93 7.73
C GLU A 10 -6.40 -2.23 6.55
N LEU A 11 -6.31 -3.50 6.11
CA LEU A 11 -5.51 -3.91 4.95
C LEU A 11 -6.30 -3.92 3.63
N ARG A 12 -7.60 -3.61 3.69
CA ARG A 12 -8.42 -3.42 2.49
C ARG A 12 -8.35 -1.95 2.06
N GLY A 13 -8.07 -1.67 0.80
CA GLY A 13 -8.09 -0.30 0.28
C GLY A 13 -9.43 0.40 0.52
N ASP A 14 -9.40 1.55 1.21
CA ASP A 14 -10.55 2.45 1.35
C ASP A 14 -10.22 3.80 0.71
N CYS A 15 -10.54 3.92 -0.57
CA CYS A 15 -10.28 5.13 -1.35
C CYS A 15 -11.07 6.35 -0.84
N ALA A 16 -12.19 6.17 -0.13
CA ALA A 16 -12.98 7.28 0.42
C ALA A 16 -12.31 7.93 1.63
N ARG A 17 -11.43 7.20 2.32
CA ARG A 17 -10.59 7.69 3.42
C ARG A 17 -9.15 7.96 2.98
N CYS A 18 -8.88 7.91 1.68
CA CYS A 18 -7.59 8.20 1.08
C CYS A 18 -7.62 9.59 0.45
N PHE A 19 -6.48 10.28 0.42
CA PHE A 19 -6.30 11.51 -0.35
C PHE A 19 -5.93 11.23 -1.81
N GLY A 20 -6.47 10.18 -2.42
CA GLY A 20 -6.18 9.82 -3.81
C GLY A 20 -4.70 9.52 -4.07
N LEU A 21 -3.98 8.99 -3.08
CA LEU A 21 -2.52 8.84 -3.11
C LEU A 21 -2.03 7.98 -4.27
N CYS A 22 -2.71 6.88 -4.59
CA CYS A 22 -2.37 6.06 -5.76
C CYS A 22 -2.46 6.85 -7.08
N CYS A 23 -3.42 7.77 -7.18
CA CYS A 23 -3.64 8.59 -8.38
C CYS A 23 -2.67 9.80 -8.47
N ALA A 24 -2.16 10.28 -7.34
CA ALA A 24 -1.31 11.46 -7.28
C ALA A 24 0.19 11.12 -7.15
N ALA A 25 0.54 10.24 -6.22
CA ALA A 25 1.93 9.95 -5.88
C ALA A 25 2.62 9.03 -6.90
N LEU A 26 1.94 8.02 -7.43
CA LEU A 26 2.57 6.97 -8.25
C LEU A 26 2.69 7.38 -9.72
N PRO A 27 3.77 7.01 -10.42
CA PRO A 27 3.87 7.25 -11.86
C PRO A 27 2.98 6.30 -12.67
N PHE A 28 2.59 6.72 -13.87
CA PHE A 28 2.06 5.85 -14.92
C PHE A 28 3.04 5.86 -16.11
N THR A 29 3.23 4.70 -16.72
CA THR A 29 3.95 4.56 -17.98
C THR A 29 2.98 4.06 -19.02
N ALA A 30 2.88 4.75 -20.15
CA ALA A 30 1.98 4.40 -21.23
C ALA A 30 2.22 2.95 -21.69
N SER A 31 1.19 2.12 -21.57
CA SER A 31 1.26 0.68 -21.81
C SER A 31 -0.14 0.09 -22.00
N ALA A 32 -0.26 -1.24 -22.04
CA ALA A 32 -1.56 -1.91 -21.99
C ALA A 32 -2.34 -1.63 -20.68
N ASP A 33 -1.65 -1.20 -19.63
CA ASP A 33 -2.25 -0.92 -18.32
C ASP A 33 -2.69 0.54 -18.14
N PHE A 34 -2.05 1.46 -18.86
CA PHE A 34 -2.26 2.90 -18.75
C PHE A 34 -2.20 3.59 -20.11
N ALA A 35 -3.25 4.33 -20.48
CA ALA A 35 -3.34 5.04 -21.75
C ALA A 35 -2.38 6.24 -21.88
N VAL A 36 -1.83 6.71 -20.76
CA VAL A 36 -1.02 7.94 -20.71
C VAL A 36 0.17 7.77 -19.78
N ASP A 37 1.23 8.52 -20.07
CA ASP A 37 2.31 8.74 -19.12
C ASP A 37 1.90 9.74 -18.05
N LYS A 38 2.42 9.53 -16.85
CA LYS A 38 2.25 10.45 -15.73
C LYS A 38 3.45 10.35 -14.81
N ALA A 39 4.10 11.47 -14.52
CA ALA A 39 5.17 11.50 -13.53
C ALA A 39 4.65 11.18 -12.12
N ALA A 40 5.54 10.67 -11.26
CA ALA A 40 5.29 10.55 -9.84
C ALA A 40 5.05 11.95 -9.23
N GLY A 41 4.11 12.04 -8.29
CA GLY A 41 3.69 13.30 -7.67
C GLY A 41 2.79 14.21 -8.53
N THR A 42 2.58 13.90 -9.82
CA THR A 42 1.61 14.62 -10.65
C THR A 42 0.22 13.98 -10.51
N PRO A 43 -0.82 14.74 -10.11
CA PRO A 43 -2.19 14.21 -10.05
C PRO A 43 -2.68 13.67 -11.40
N CYS A 44 -3.29 12.49 -11.41
CA CYS A 44 -4.01 11.98 -12.58
C CYS A 44 -5.09 12.99 -13.01
N GLY A 45 -5.24 13.22 -14.32
CA GLY A 45 -6.24 14.16 -14.86
C GLY A 45 -7.69 13.81 -14.52
N HIS A 46 -7.96 12.54 -14.15
CA HIS A 46 -9.26 12.09 -13.68
C HIS A 46 -9.44 12.20 -12.15
N LEU A 47 -8.43 12.64 -11.39
CA LEU A 47 -8.52 12.83 -9.94
C LEU A 47 -9.28 14.12 -9.62
N ARG A 48 -10.48 14.00 -9.07
CA ARG A 48 -11.34 15.11 -8.71
C ARG A 48 -10.84 15.86 -7.45
N PRO A 49 -11.35 17.09 -7.18
CA PRO A 49 -11.00 17.86 -5.99
C PRO A 49 -11.33 17.15 -4.66
N ASP A 50 -12.32 16.26 -4.65
CA ASP A 50 -12.70 15.43 -3.50
C ASP A 50 -11.84 14.15 -3.34
N HIS A 51 -10.72 14.07 -4.08
CA HIS A 51 -9.80 12.94 -4.11
C HIS A 51 -10.36 11.63 -4.69
N ARG A 52 -11.53 11.68 -5.34
CA ARG A 52 -12.13 10.51 -6.00
C ARG A 52 -11.75 10.45 -7.47
N CYS A 53 -11.62 9.23 -8.00
CA CYS A 53 -11.45 9.02 -9.43
C CYS A 53 -12.77 9.32 -10.15
N GLY A 54 -12.73 10.24 -11.10
CA GLY A 54 -13.91 10.68 -11.84
C GLY A 54 -14.41 9.74 -12.93
N ILE A 55 -13.69 8.64 -13.16
CA ILE A 55 -13.98 7.63 -14.19
C ILE A 55 -13.91 6.21 -13.64
N HIS A 56 -14.02 6.03 -12.31
CA HIS A 56 -13.73 4.74 -11.65
C HIS A 56 -14.52 3.57 -12.27
N ASP A 57 -15.79 3.80 -12.58
CA ASP A 57 -16.72 2.85 -13.20
C ASP A 57 -16.38 2.49 -14.65
N ARG A 58 -15.50 3.26 -15.29
CA ARG A 58 -15.11 3.10 -16.69
C ARG A 58 -13.59 3.02 -16.93
N LEU A 59 -12.81 2.77 -15.88
CA LEU A 59 -11.33 2.74 -15.95
C LEU A 59 -10.81 1.82 -17.06
N ARG A 60 -11.37 0.62 -17.23
CA ARG A 60 -10.92 -0.32 -18.27
C ARG A 60 -11.20 0.18 -19.67
N GLN A 61 -12.37 0.75 -19.89
CA GLN A 61 -12.80 1.29 -21.19
C GLN A 61 -11.95 2.50 -21.60
N GLU A 62 -11.51 3.30 -20.62
CA GLU A 62 -10.69 4.50 -20.82
C GLU A 62 -9.17 4.20 -20.81
N GLY A 63 -8.77 2.92 -20.77
CA GLY A 63 -7.36 2.51 -20.85
C GLY A 63 -6.57 2.61 -19.53
N PHE A 64 -7.22 2.44 -18.39
CA PHE A 64 -6.63 2.43 -17.04
C PHE A 64 -6.87 1.08 -16.33
N SER A 65 -6.69 -0.04 -17.03
CA SER A 65 -6.84 -1.39 -16.45
C SER A 65 -5.91 -1.62 -15.27
N GLY A 66 -4.71 -1.02 -15.28
CA GLY A 66 -3.76 -1.04 -14.17
C GLY A 66 -4.36 -0.52 -12.86
N CYS A 67 -5.16 0.55 -12.90
CA CYS A 67 -5.87 1.07 -11.73
C CYS A 67 -6.90 0.09 -11.15
N THR A 68 -7.37 -0.89 -11.92
CA THR A 68 -8.40 -1.85 -11.47
C THR A 68 -7.83 -3.11 -10.82
N VAL A 69 -6.55 -3.40 -11.07
CA VAL A 69 -5.84 -4.55 -10.50
C VAL A 69 -4.86 -4.14 -9.41
N TYR A 70 -4.53 -2.85 -9.33
CA TYR A 70 -3.68 -2.30 -8.29
C TYR A 70 -4.38 -2.31 -6.93
N ASP A 71 -3.71 -2.84 -5.91
CA ASP A 71 -4.08 -2.69 -4.51
C ASP A 71 -2.94 -2.03 -3.71
N CYS A 72 -3.32 -1.06 -2.88
CA CYS A 72 -2.40 -0.42 -1.94
C CYS A 72 -2.38 -1.11 -0.57
N PHE A 73 -3.16 -2.18 -0.38
CA PHE A 73 -3.29 -2.94 0.87
C PHE A 73 -3.67 -2.05 2.06
N GLY A 74 -4.49 -1.04 1.80
CA GLY A 74 -4.92 -0.08 2.82
C GLY A 74 -3.89 0.96 3.24
N ALA A 75 -2.73 1.03 2.57
CA ALA A 75 -1.71 2.02 2.88
C ALA A 75 -2.18 3.46 2.65
N GLY A 76 -3.05 3.68 1.67
CA GLY A 76 -3.59 5.01 1.36
C GLY A 76 -4.28 5.63 2.58
N GLN A 77 -5.25 4.92 3.16
CA GLN A 77 -5.94 5.42 4.36
C GLN A 77 -5.02 5.46 5.60
N ARG A 78 -4.02 4.57 5.71
CA ARG A 78 -3.03 4.62 6.80
C ARG A 78 -2.26 5.94 6.76
N VAL A 79 -1.69 6.28 5.61
CA VAL A 79 -0.92 7.50 5.43
C VAL A 79 -1.79 8.73 5.64
N SER A 80 -2.95 8.78 4.99
CA SER A 80 -3.84 9.94 5.05
C SER A 80 -4.38 10.20 6.46
N GLN A 81 -4.90 9.17 7.12
CA GLN A 81 -5.67 9.35 8.36
C GLN A 81 -4.80 9.26 9.61
N VAL A 82 -3.82 8.36 9.62
CA VAL A 82 -2.99 8.10 10.81
C VAL A 82 -1.69 8.91 10.73
N THR A 83 -0.87 8.67 9.70
CA THR A 83 0.47 9.28 9.61
C THR A 83 0.42 10.81 9.47
N PHE A 84 -0.53 11.34 8.70
CA PHE A 84 -0.69 12.79 8.49
C PHE A 84 -1.89 13.41 9.23
N GLY A 85 -2.61 12.62 10.03
CA GLY A 85 -3.69 13.10 10.89
C GLY A 85 -4.85 13.74 10.14
N GLY A 86 -5.27 13.17 9.01
CA GLY A 86 -6.46 13.60 8.27
C GLY A 86 -6.31 14.92 7.51
N ARG A 87 -5.09 15.47 7.39
CA ARG A 87 -4.82 16.69 6.61
C ARG A 87 -4.32 16.33 5.21
N ASP A 88 -5.03 16.79 4.19
CA ASP A 88 -4.73 16.49 2.79
C ASP A 88 -3.44 17.13 2.27
N TRP A 89 -3.03 16.74 1.06
CA TRP A 89 -1.84 17.28 0.39
C TRP A 89 -2.14 18.49 -0.51
N ARG A 90 -3.40 18.73 -0.89
CA ARG A 90 -3.78 19.82 -1.82
C ARG A 90 -3.73 21.18 -1.16
N GLY A 91 -4.12 21.29 0.11
CA GLY A 91 -4.08 22.52 0.91
C GLY A 91 -2.81 22.66 1.76
N ALA A 92 -1.87 21.72 1.66
CA ALA A 92 -0.66 21.69 2.46
C ALA A 92 0.51 22.44 1.80
N PRO A 93 1.50 22.90 2.60
CA PRO A 93 2.79 23.34 2.06
C PRO A 93 3.44 22.27 1.17
N PRO A 94 4.14 22.65 0.08
CA PRO A 94 4.73 21.70 -0.88
C PRO A 94 5.60 20.61 -0.24
N GLU A 95 6.34 20.94 0.82
CA GLU A 95 7.21 20.02 1.54
C GLU A 95 6.41 18.90 2.20
N ARG A 96 5.22 19.23 2.73
CA ARG A 96 4.32 18.25 3.36
C ARG A 96 3.67 17.35 2.32
N ALA A 97 3.24 17.91 1.19
CA ALA A 97 2.70 17.12 0.08
C ALA A 97 3.75 16.12 -0.45
N ARG A 98 4.98 16.60 -0.68
CA ARG A 98 6.12 15.76 -1.08
C ARG A 98 6.39 14.67 -0.06
N ARG A 99 6.46 14.99 1.23
CA ARG A 99 6.67 13.99 2.28
C ARG A 99 5.58 12.92 2.30
N MET A 100 4.31 13.31 2.11
CA MET A 100 3.21 12.35 2.02
C MET A 100 3.37 11.39 0.83
N PHE A 101 3.80 11.91 -0.33
CA PHE A 101 4.05 11.11 -1.52
C PHE A 101 5.28 10.20 -1.37
N ASP A 102 6.34 10.64 -0.70
CA ASP A 102 7.54 9.84 -0.43
C ASP A 102 7.25 8.70 0.55
N VAL A 103 6.43 8.96 1.58
CA VAL A 103 6.05 7.97 2.60
C VAL A 103 5.10 6.90 2.05
N PHE A 104 4.23 7.25 1.10
CA PHE A 104 3.19 6.35 0.62
C PHE A 104 3.71 5.01 0.04
N PRO A 105 4.70 4.98 -0.86
CA PRO A 105 5.30 3.73 -1.35
C PRO A 105 5.92 2.87 -0.24
N VAL A 106 6.50 3.49 0.79
CA VAL A 106 7.07 2.77 1.94
C VAL A 106 5.97 2.05 2.72
N VAL A 107 4.91 2.78 3.08
CA VAL A 107 3.78 2.20 3.82
C VAL A 107 3.04 1.15 3.00
N ARG A 108 2.93 1.33 1.67
CA ARG A 108 2.37 0.30 0.78
C ARG A 108 3.18 -0.99 0.83
N GLN A 109 4.50 -0.90 0.82
CA GLN A 109 5.35 -2.09 0.93
C GLN A 109 5.20 -2.77 2.29
N LEU A 110 5.12 -2.02 3.39
CA LEU A 110 4.88 -2.58 4.72
C LEU A 110 3.51 -3.26 4.80
N HIS A 111 2.46 -2.61 4.31
CA HIS A 111 1.11 -3.17 4.30
C HIS A 111 0.97 -4.42 3.42
N GLU A 112 1.70 -4.49 2.31
CA GLU A 112 1.78 -5.72 1.51
C GLU A 112 2.44 -6.86 2.30
N LEU A 113 3.52 -6.59 3.06
CA LEU A 113 4.14 -7.59 3.92
C LEU A 113 3.20 -8.04 5.05
N LEU A 114 2.42 -7.11 5.64
CA LEU A 114 1.38 -7.46 6.61
C LEU A 114 0.34 -8.41 6.01
N TRP A 115 -0.06 -8.17 4.75
CA TRP A 115 -0.96 -9.06 4.04
C TRP A 115 -0.34 -10.46 3.84
N TYR A 116 0.88 -10.54 3.30
CA TYR A 116 1.56 -11.83 3.07
C TYR A 116 1.78 -12.63 4.36
N LEU A 117 2.24 -11.97 5.43
CA LEU A 117 2.44 -12.61 6.73
C LEU A 117 1.13 -13.11 7.32
N THR A 118 0.04 -12.34 7.17
CA THR A 118 -1.30 -12.75 7.63
C THR A 118 -1.77 -14.00 6.88
N GLU A 119 -1.64 -14.02 5.55
CA GLU A 119 -2.00 -15.19 4.74
C GLU A 119 -1.14 -16.42 5.08
N ALA A 120 0.17 -16.24 5.26
CA ALA A 120 1.07 -17.34 5.61
C ALA A 120 0.77 -17.93 7.00
N LEU A 121 0.38 -17.09 7.98
CA LEU A 121 -0.04 -17.53 9.31
C LEU A 121 -1.34 -18.33 9.29
N ALA A 122 -2.19 -18.15 8.27
CA ALA A 122 -3.41 -18.95 8.10
C ALA A 122 -3.13 -20.37 7.59
N LEU A 123 -1.93 -20.64 7.06
CA LEU A 123 -1.56 -21.95 6.50
C LEU A 123 -1.15 -22.93 7.62
N PRO A 124 -1.87 -24.05 7.83
CA PRO A 124 -1.52 -25.01 8.87
C PRO A 124 -0.16 -25.68 8.64
N ALA A 125 0.25 -25.87 7.38
CA ALA A 125 1.54 -26.48 7.05
C ALA A 125 2.73 -25.58 7.41
N ALA A 126 2.54 -24.26 7.47
CA ALA A 126 3.56 -23.29 7.86
C ALA A 126 3.75 -23.17 9.39
N ARG A 127 3.04 -23.97 10.20
CA ARG A 127 3.15 -23.96 11.68
C ARG A 127 4.58 -23.91 12.23
N PRO A 128 5.57 -24.64 11.67
CA PRO A 128 6.95 -24.60 12.16
C PRO A 128 7.61 -23.21 12.14
N VAL A 129 7.14 -22.28 11.31
CA VAL A 129 7.70 -20.91 11.19
C VAL A 129 6.75 -19.83 11.73
N HIS A 130 5.61 -20.21 12.31
CA HIS A 130 4.59 -19.25 12.77
C HIS A 130 5.08 -18.28 13.84
N ASP A 131 5.95 -18.71 14.75
CA ASP A 131 6.45 -17.83 15.82
C ASP A 131 7.34 -16.71 15.26
N ASP A 132 8.22 -17.04 14.31
CA ASP A 132 9.03 -16.04 13.59
C ASP A 132 8.13 -15.11 12.77
N MET A 133 7.12 -15.65 12.10
CA MET A 133 6.17 -14.85 11.32
C MET A 133 5.34 -13.90 12.18
N ARG A 134 4.90 -14.32 13.38
CA ARG A 134 4.21 -13.43 14.33
C ARG A 134 5.11 -12.29 14.79
N ARG A 135 6.39 -12.55 15.06
CA ARG A 135 7.38 -11.50 15.39
C ARG A 135 7.57 -10.53 14.23
N ALA A 136 7.74 -11.06 13.01
CA ALA A 136 7.87 -10.24 11.81
C ALA A 136 6.61 -9.40 11.54
N LEU A 137 5.42 -9.95 11.78
CA LEU A 137 4.16 -9.25 11.63
C LEU A 137 4.08 -8.08 12.61
N ALA A 138 4.32 -8.31 13.90
CA ALA A 138 4.29 -7.28 14.93
C ALA A 138 5.32 -6.16 14.67
N GLU A 139 6.53 -6.52 14.22
CA GLU A 139 7.54 -5.53 13.86
C GLU A 139 7.12 -4.71 12.62
N THR A 140 6.54 -5.36 11.61
CA THR A 140 6.03 -4.67 10.42
C THR A 140 4.89 -3.70 10.78
N GLU A 141 4.01 -4.07 11.70
CA GLU A 141 2.95 -3.19 12.22
C GLU A 141 3.52 -1.98 12.93
N ARG A 142 4.53 -2.19 13.78
CA ARG A 142 5.24 -1.13 14.51
C ARG A 142 5.89 -0.15 13.53
N LEU A 143 6.57 -0.65 12.51
CA LEU A 143 7.17 0.16 11.46
C LEU A 143 6.12 0.97 10.68
N ALA A 144 4.97 0.35 10.34
CA ALA A 144 3.88 1.03 9.63
C ALA A 144 3.17 2.12 10.46
N LEU A 145 3.41 2.15 11.77
CA LEU A 145 2.95 3.19 12.71
C LEU A 145 3.98 4.31 12.93
N GLY A 146 5.14 4.26 12.28
CA GLY A 146 6.16 5.29 12.38
C GLY A 146 5.68 6.68 11.98
N SER A 147 6.35 7.70 12.50
CA SER A 147 6.21 9.08 12.06
C SER A 147 6.57 9.25 10.57
N PRO A 148 6.15 10.34 9.91
CA PRO A 148 6.57 10.63 8.55
C PRO A 148 8.09 10.60 8.36
N GLU A 149 8.85 11.10 9.34
CA GLU A 149 10.31 11.15 9.32
C GLU A 149 10.93 9.76 9.41
N GLU A 150 10.46 8.92 10.35
CA GLU A 150 10.93 7.54 10.50
C GLU A 150 10.61 6.71 9.25
N LEU A 151 9.40 6.85 8.70
CA LEU A 151 8.99 6.16 7.48
C LEU A 151 9.82 6.59 6.27
N ALA A 152 10.12 7.88 6.14
CA ALA A 152 10.96 8.38 5.05
C ALA A 152 12.42 7.91 5.15
N ALA A 153 12.91 7.64 6.35
CA ALA A 153 14.27 7.15 6.60
C ALA A 153 14.38 5.60 6.59
N LEU A 154 13.25 4.88 6.55
CA LEU A 154 13.22 3.44 6.66
C LEU A 154 13.77 2.75 5.41
N ASP A 155 14.76 1.86 5.57
CA ASP A 155 15.11 0.88 4.55
C ASP A 155 14.08 -0.26 4.53
N VAL A 156 12.95 0.01 3.88
CA VAL A 156 11.87 -0.98 3.72
C VAL A 156 12.32 -2.18 2.88
N GLY A 157 13.33 -2.01 2.03
CA GLY A 157 13.92 -3.09 1.25
C GLY A 157 14.67 -4.09 2.15
N ALA A 158 15.43 -3.60 3.13
CA ALA A 158 16.08 -4.46 4.13
C ALA A 158 15.06 -5.23 4.96
N HIS A 159 14.02 -4.56 5.45
CA HIS A 159 12.96 -5.22 6.20
C HIS A 159 12.26 -6.30 5.38
N ARG A 160 11.91 -6.00 4.12
CA ARG A 160 11.33 -6.97 3.19
C ARG A 160 12.20 -8.21 3.02
N ARG A 161 13.50 -8.04 2.78
CA ARG A 161 14.42 -9.19 2.63
C ARG A 161 14.38 -10.12 3.84
N THR A 162 14.29 -9.58 5.06
CA THR A 162 14.13 -10.39 6.28
C THR A 162 12.81 -11.15 6.30
N VAL A 163 11.70 -10.51 5.90
CA VAL A 163 10.38 -11.15 5.83
C VAL A 163 10.32 -12.22 4.73
N ASP A 164 10.93 -11.96 3.57
CA ASP A 164 10.92 -12.87 2.42
C ASP A 164 11.55 -14.23 2.74
N VAL A 165 12.58 -14.28 3.60
CA VAL A 165 13.17 -15.54 4.08
C VAL A 165 12.13 -16.41 4.80
N LEU A 166 11.23 -15.80 5.58
CA LEU A 166 10.17 -16.52 6.29
C LEU A 166 9.07 -16.96 5.32
N LEU A 167 8.65 -16.08 4.42
CA LEU A 167 7.62 -16.39 3.41
C LEU A 167 8.07 -17.53 2.49
N LEU A 168 9.35 -17.57 2.10
CA LEU A 168 9.91 -18.65 1.31
C LEU A 168 9.84 -19.99 2.05
N ARG A 169 10.24 -20.04 3.33
CA ARG A 169 10.13 -21.25 4.16
C ARG A 169 8.69 -21.74 4.29
N ALA A 170 7.74 -20.84 4.49
CA ALA A 170 6.32 -21.23 4.52
C ALA A 170 5.86 -21.78 3.17
N SER A 171 6.27 -21.17 2.06
CA SER A 171 5.95 -21.68 0.72
C SER A 171 6.50 -23.09 0.50
N GLU A 172 7.73 -23.38 0.92
CA GLU A 172 8.34 -24.71 0.87
C GLU A 172 7.56 -25.75 1.68
N LEU A 173 7.04 -25.37 2.86
CA LEU A 173 6.24 -26.27 3.70
C LEU A 173 4.84 -26.55 3.15
N THR A 174 4.35 -25.73 2.21
CA THR A 174 2.99 -25.82 1.64
C THR A 174 2.95 -26.44 0.24
N ARG A 175 4.12 -26.82 -0.29
CA ARG A 175 4.27 -27.44 -1.62
C ARG A 175 3.99 -28.94 -1.59
#